data_AF-A0A9P6PFR0-F1
#
_entry.id   AF-A0A9P6PFR0-F1
#
_cell.length_a   1.000
_cell.length_b   1.000
_cell.length_c   1.000
_cell.angle_alpha   90.00
_cell.angle_beta   90.00
_cell.angle_gamma   90.00
#
_symmetry.space_group_name_H-M   'P 1'
#
loop_
_entity.id
_entity.type
_entity.pdbx_description
1 polymer ?
#
loop_
_entity_poly.entity_id
_entity_poly.type
_entity_poly.pdbx_seq_one_letter_code
_entity_poly.pdbx_strand_id
1 'polypeptide(L)'
;MVELHTNHGVIKLELNAEKAPKTVENFLNYVKKGYYDNTVFHRVINGFMIQGGGFEPGMKQKTTDAPVDNEANNGLKNETGTIAMARTSDPHSASAQFFINVNDNDFLNHSAPTPQGWGYAVFGKVVEGMDVADRIKAVRTGTRGSHQDVPLDDVVIEKAPGTHALKSAGAGAASRVLLLISDLHLSEALPRTVDAFEHFIRVTANDADSVFILGDLFEYWIGDDMLASPFAQHVAEQLHTLSERGIALSVMHGNRDFLLGRRFMAAAGAMPLPDPCVITAFGARIVLTHADALCTADTRYQRFRHIARAPLAQRLFLALPLHWRERIGERMRRQSLARPMQPSPRYDVTPEAVTRLFAATRTRTMIHGHTHLPACHNQHGTIRWVLPDWELDHGTPRGGYLRIDEAGIRALPLDAPAGATPATHSG
;
A
#
# COMPACT_ATOMS: atom_id res chain seq x y z
N MET A 1 7.05 -3.12 -5.29
CA MET A 1 6.96 -4.58 -5.20
C MET A 1 6.34 -5.02 -6.52
N VAL A 2 6.74 -6.13 -7.11
CA VAL A 2 6.10 -6.61 -8.35
C VAL A 2 5.50 -7.96 -8.05
N GLU A 3 4.27 -8.21 -8.48
CA GLU A 3 3.69 -9.53 -8.40
C GLU A 3 3.75 -10.19 -9.77
N LEU A 4 4.21 -11.43 -9.83
CA LEU A 4 4.09 -12.27 -11.00
C LEU A 4 2.92 -13.22 -10.77
N HIS A 5 1.80 -12.97 -11.43
CA HIS A 5 0.63 -13.83 -11.40
C HIS A 5 0.86 -14.92 -12.43
N THR A 6 1.05 -16.15 -11.97
CA THR A 6 1.33 -17.30 -12.84
C THR A 6 0.21 -18.32 -12.74
N ASN A 7 0.13 -19.22 -13.72
CA ASN A 7 -0.75 -20.40 -13.66
C ASN A 7 -0.37 -21.40 -12.53
N HIS A 8 0.69 -21.12 -11.75
CA HIS A 8 1.13 -21.90 -10.58
C HIS A 8 0.93 -21.17 -9.24
N GLY A 9 0.46 -19.92 -9.28
CA GLY A 9 0.27 -19.02 -8.13
C GLY A 9 0.99 -17.68 -8.29
N VAL A 10 0.99 -16.88 -7.22
CA VAL A 10 1.56 -15.53 -7.22
C VAL A 10 2.94 -15.52 -6.58
N ILE A 11 3.94 -14.95 -7.27
CA ILE A 11 5.27 -14.67 -6.72
C ILE A 11 5.40 -13.17 -6.48
N LYS A 12 5.68 -12.74 -5.26
CA LYS A 12 5.87 -11.32 -4.92
C LYS A 12 7.36 -10.99 -4.81
N LEU A 13 7.77 -9.94 -5.51
CA LEU A 13 9.14 -9.48 -5.65
C LEU A 13 9.36 -8.13 -4.98
N GLU A 14 10.31 -8.06 -4.05
CA GLU A 14 10.87 -6.81 -3.54
C GLU A 14 12.10 -6.43 -4.37
N LEU A 15 12.03 -5.30 -5.08
CA LEU A 15 13.11 -4.81 -5.95
C LEU A 15 14.04 -3.88 -5.17
N ASN A 16 15.33 -3.92 -5.47
CA ASN A 16 16.37 -3.15 -4.79
C ASN A 16 16.91 -2.03 -5.69
N ALA A 17 16.16 -0.93 -5.78
CA ALA A 17 16.54 0.23 -6.60
C ALA A 17 17.75 0.99 -6.05
N GLU A 18 18.09 0.79 -4.77
CA GLU A 18 19.29 1.40 -4.17
C GLU A 18 20.58 0.76 -4.73
N LYS A 19 20.56 -0.56 -4.92
CA LYS A 19 21.72 -1.32 -5.42
C LYS A 19 21.74 -1.48 -6.93
N ALA A 20 20.59 -1.54 -7.58
CA ALA A 20 20.48 -1.75 -9.03
C ALA A 20 19.47 -0.77 -9.68
N PRO A 21 19.67 0.55 -9.57
CA PRO A 21 18.70 1.55 -10.01
C PRO A 21 18.32 1.41 -11.49
N LYS A 22 19.30 1.26 -12.39
CA LYS A 22 19.04 1.17 -13.83
C LYS A 22 18.30 -0.13 -14.18
N THR A 23 18.69 -1.22 -13.53
CA THR A 23 18.09 -2.54 -13.74
C THR A 23 16.64 -2.57 -13.25
N VAL A 24 16.38 -2.02 -12.06
CA VAL A 24 15.03 -1.94 -11.50
C VAL A 24 14.14 -1.04 -12.34
N GLU A 25 14.65 0.11 -12.78
CA GLU A 25 13.91 1.01 -13.69
C GLU A 25 13.55 0.29 -15.01
N ASN A 26 14.52 -0.37 -15.64
CA ASN A 26 14.31 -1.17 -16.84
C ASN A 26 13.22 -2.24 -16.63
N PHE A 27 13.33 -3.05 -15.57
CA PHE A 27 12.34 -4.09 -15.27
C PHE A 27 10.94 -3.51 -15.01
N LEU A 28 10.85 -2.42 -14.26
CA LEU A 28 9.58 -1.73 -14.00
C LEU A 28 8.97 -1.11 -15.26
N ASN A 29 9.78 -0.66 -16.21
CA ASN A 29 9.28 -0.15 -17.49
C ASN A 29 8.63 -1.25 -18.32
N TYR A 30 9.20 -2.47 -18.34
CA TYR A 30 8.55 -3.62 -18.96
C TYR A 30 7.25 -4.01 -18.24
N VAL A 31 7.24 -4.00 -16.90
CA VAL A 31 6.02 -4.21 -16.10
C VAL A 31 4.92 -3.20 -16.47
N LYS A 32 5.24 -1.91 -16.50
CA LYS A 32 4.28 -0.83 -16.84
C LYS A 32 3.71 -0.96 -18.25
N LYS A 33 4.52 -1.43 -19.20
CA LYS A 33 4.10 -1.68 -20.59
C LYS A 33 3.21 -2.93 -20.73
N GLY A 34 2.95 -3.67 -19.65
CA GLY A 34 2.29 -4.99 -19.71
C GLY A 34 3.13 -6.01 -20.49
N TYR A 35 4.45 -5.80 -20.58
CA TYR A 35 5.31 -6.63 -21.43
C TYR A 35 5.36 -8.07 -20.99
N TYR A 36 5.32 -8.30 -19.67
CA TYR A 36 5.39 -9.64 -19.10
C TYR A 36 4.06 -10.40 -19.15
N ASP A 37 2.96 -9.74 -19.52
CA ASP A 37 1.67 -10.38 -19.67
C ASP A 37 1.74 -11.41 -20.81
N ASN A 38 1.23 -12.61 -20.51
CA ASN A 38 1.28 -13.77 -21.39
C ASN A 38 2.71 -14.14 -21.84
N THR A 39 3.71 -13.94 -20.98
CA THR A 39 5.06 -14.48 -21.20
C THR A 39 5.25 -15.80 -20.46
N VAL A 40 6.26 -16.59 -20.83
CA VAL A 40 6.53 -17.88 -20.19
C VAL A 40 7.88 -17.91 -19.46
N PHE A 41 7.95 -18.72 -18.42
CA PHE A 41 9.23 -19.26 -17.95
C PHE A 41 9.71 -20.28 -18.98
N HIS A 42 10.58 -19.85 -19.87
CA HIS A 42 11.03 -20.62 -21.04
C HIS A 42 12.25 -21.49 -20.74
N ARG A 43 12.83 -21.37 -19.54
CA ARG A 43 13.95 -22.20 -19.11
C ARG A 43 13.89 -22.43 -17.60
N VAL A 44 13.80 -23.69 -17.18
CA VAL A 44 13.62 -24.10 -15.79
C VAL A 44 14.59 -25.22 -15.45
N ILE A 45 15.51 -24.97 -14.51
CA ILE A 45 16.53 -25.95 -14.11
C ILE A 45 16.46 -26.14 -12.59
N ASN A 46 16.02 -27.33 -12.17
CA ASN A 46 15.97 -27.66 -10.75
C ASN A 46 17.39 -27.61 -10.14
N GLY A 47 17.52 -26.93 -8.99
CA GLY A 47 18.81 -26.71 -8.33
C GLY A 47 19.64 -25.58 -8.95
N PHE A 48 19.09 -24.80 -9.88
CA PHE A 48 19.77 -23.64 -10.46
C PHE A 48 18.87 -22.39 -10.47
N MET A 49 17.98 -22.25 -11.45
CA MET A 49 17.13 -21.05 -11.60
C MET A 49 15.91 -21.31 -12.49
N ILE A 50 14.93 -20.40 -12.42
CA ILE A 50 13.78 -20.33 -13.33
C ILE A 50 13.83 -19.00 -14.09
N GLN A 51 13.95 -19.05 -15.41
CA GLN A 51 14.14 -17.89 -16.30
C GLN A 51 12.90 -17.65 -17.16
N GLY A 52 12.49 -16.39 -17.26
CA GLY A 52 11.27 -15.99 -17.94
C GLY A 52 11.32 -14.60 -18.58
N GLY A 53 10.16 -14.16 -19.07
CA GLY A 53 9.93 -12.79 -19.53
C GLY A 53 10.38 -12.47 -20.96
N GLY A 54 10.96 -13.40 -21.72
CA GLY A 54 11.45 -13.15 -23.09
C GLY A 54 10.59 -13.72 -24.23
N PHE A 55 9.65 -14.61 -23.91
CA PHE A 55 8.93 -15.42 -24.89
C PHE A 55 7.45 -15.52 -24.52
N GLU A 56 6.59 -15.54 -25.53
CA GLU A 56 5.19 -15.95 -25.44
C GLU A 56 5.07 -17.49 -25.49
N PRO A 57 3.90 -18.07 -25.13
CA PRO A 57 3.61 -19.47 -25.39
C PRO A 57 3.97 -19.88 -26.83
N GLY A 58 4.54 -21.09 -26.96
CA GLY A 58 5.09 -21.55 -28.23
C GLY A 58 6.49 -21.01 -28.58
N MET A 59 7.24 -20.46 -27.62
CA MET A 59 8.63 -20.00 -27.78
C MET A 59 8.80 -18.88 -28.82
N LYS A 60 7.79 -18.03 -28.96
CA LYS A 60 7.88 -16.83 -29.81
C LYS A 60 8.55 -15.71 -29.03
N GLN A 61 9.75 -15.32 -29.45
CA GLN A 61 10.51 -14.26 -28.80
C GLN A 61 9.80 -12.91 -28.97
N LYS A 62 9.68 -12.17 -27.87
CA LYS A 62 9.14 -10.80 -27.88
C LYS A 62 10.25 -9.80 -28.17
N THR A 63 9.94 -8.75 -28.93
CA THR A 63 10.86 -7.63 -29.19
C THR A 63 11.16 -6.89 -27.88
N THR A 64 12.39 -6.43 -27.68
CA THR A 64 12.80 -5.72 -26.46
C THR A 64 13.23 -4.30 -26.78
N ASP A 65 13.20 -3.42 -25.78
CA ASP A 65 13.89 -2.14 -25.81
C ASP A 65 15.43 -2.34 -25.81
N ALA A 66 16.16 -1.23 -25.82
CA ALA A 66 17.62 -1.23 -25.74
C ALA A 66 18.15 -1.93 -24.47
N PRO A 67 19.33 -2.57 -24.53
CA PRO A 67 19.94 -3.18 -23.35
C PRO A 67 20.24 -2.18 -22.23
N VAL A 68 20.28 -2.68 -20.99
CA VAL A 68 20.66 -1.94 -19.79
C VAL A 68 22.08 -2.30 -19.35
N ASP A 69 22.81 -1.30 -18.82
CA ASP A 69 24.11 -1.54 -18.20
C ASP A 69 24.00 -2.55 -17.06
N ASN A 70 24.90 -3.53 -17.04
CA ASN A 70 24.87 -4.58 -16.04
C ASN A 70 25.49 -4.11 -14.72
N GLU A 71 24.63 -3.98 -13.70
CA GLU A 71 24.96 -3.52 -12.34
C GLU A 71 25.41 -4.66 -11.39
N ALA A 72 25.94 -5.79 -11.90
CA ALA A 72 26.37 -6.93 -11.07
C ALA A 72 27.47 -6.60 -10.04
N ASN A 73 28.21 -5.51 -10.23
CA ASN A 73 29.19 -5.01 -9.27
C ASN A 73 28.57 -4.32 -8.04
N ASN A 74 27.24 -4.36 -7.87
CA ASN A 74 26.51 -3.72 -6.76
C ASN A 74 26.66 -4.41 -5.39
N GLY A 75 27.32 -5.57 -5.33
CA GLY A 75 27.58 -6.32 -4.10
C GLY A 75 26.45 -7.23 -3.64
N LEU A 76 25.34 -7.32 -4.39
CA LEU A 76 24.32 -8.34 -4.17
C LEU A 76 24.78 -9.69 -4.75
N LYS A 77 24.40 -10.77 -4.08
CA LYS A 77 24.76 -12.15 -4.46
C LYS A 77 23.57 -12.89 -5.02
N ASN A 78 23.83 -13.82 -5.95
CA ASN A 78 22.85 -14.72 -6.56
C ASN A 78 22.49 -15.86 -5.61
N GLU A 79 21.96 -15.50 -4.44
CA GLU A 79 21.49 -16.43 -3.41
C GLU A 79 20.07 -16.92 -3.73
N THR A 80 19.66 -18.03 -3.12
CA THR A 80 18.32 -18.60 -3.23
C THR A 80 17.24 -17.55 -2.94
N GLY A 81 16.25 -17.44 -3.82
CA GLY A 81 15.16 -16.47 -3.72
C GLY A 81 15.46 -15.09 -4.28
N THR A 82 16.66 -14.82 -4.78
CA THR A 82 16.97 -13.55 -5.47
C THR A 82 16.47 -13.54 -6.91
N ILE A 83 16.23 -12.35 -7.47
CA ILE A 83 15.93 -12.14 -8.89
C ILE A 83 17.07 -11.38 -9.56
N ALA A 84 17.50 -11.83 -10.73
CA ALA A 84 18.60 -11.26 -11.50
C ALA A 84 18.29 -11.14 -12.99
N MET A 85 18.93 -10.20 -13.67
CA MET A 85 18.74 -9.99 -15.11
C MET A 85 19.47 -11.05 -15.91
N ALA A 86 18.77 -11.66 -16.87
CA ALA A 86 19.42 -12.54 -17.84
C ALA A 86 20.13 -11.71 -18.92
N ARG A 87 21.27 -12.23 -19.40
CA ARG A 87 22.09 -11.63 -20.45
C ARG A 87 22.66 -12.71 -21.36
N THR A 88 23.15 -12.28 -22.52
CA THR A 88 23.97 -13.11 -23.41
C THR A 88 25.43 -13.14 -22.94
N SER A 89 26.35 -13.61 -23.79
CA SER A 89 27.79 -13.56 -23.51
C SER A 89 28.30 -12.12 -23.31
N ASP A 90 27.68 -11.13 -23.96
CA ASP A 90 27.95 -9.72 -23.71
C ASP A 90 27.43 -9.32 -22.32
N PRO A 91 28.30 -8.84 -21.41
CA PRO A 91 27.90 -8.41 -20.08
C PRO A 91 26.77 -7.39 -20.04
N HIS A 92 26.68 -6.46 -21.00
CA HIS A 92 25.73 -5.35 -21.02
C HIS A 92 24.54 -5.59 -21.98
N SER A 93 24.24 -6.85 -22.27
CA SER A 93 23.16 -7.24 -23.21
C SER A 93 21.81 -7.54 -22.56
N ALA A 94 21.68 -7.35 -21.24
CA ALA A 94 20.43 -7.58 -20.53
C ALA A 94 19.33 -6.63 -21.03
N SER A 95 18.14 -7.15 -21.31
CA SER A 95 16.97 -6.35 -21.72
C SER A 95 15.73 -6.68 -20.88
N ALA A 96 14.83 -7.57 -21.33
CA ALA A 96 13.59 -7.88 -20.61
C ALA A 96 13.65 -9.18 -19.79
N GLN A 97 14.57 -10.09 -20.11
CA GLN A 97 14.61 -11.42 -19.49
C GLN A 97 15.21 -11.38 -18.09
N PHE A 98 14.63 -12.16 -17.17
CA PHE A 98 15.08 -12.29 -15.79
C PHE A 98 15.07 -13.76 -15.37
N PHE A 99 15.74 -14.06 -14.26
CA PHE A 99 15.63 -15.36 -13.60
C PHE A 99 15.52 -15.21 -12.09
N ILE A 100 14.83 -16.16 -11.46
CA ILE A 100 14.76 -16.32 -10.01
C ILE A 100 15.68 -17.47 -9.62
N ASN A 101 16.60 -17.22 -8.70
CA ASN A 101 17.50 -18.22 -8.14
C ASN A 101 16.71 -19.18 -7.23
N VAL A 102 16.81 -20.48 -7.49
CA VAL A 102 16.18 -21.54 -6.65
C VAL A 102 17.22 -22.40 -5.92
N ASN A 103 18.48 -21.96 -6.00
CA ASN A 103 19.66 -22.42 -5.28
C ASN A 103 20.67 -21.27 -5.20
N ASP A 104 21.71 -21.41 -4.38
CA ASP A 104 22.79 -20.43 -4.27
C ASP A 104 23.77 -20.61 -5.46
N ASN A 105 23.90 -19.56 -6.28
CA ASN A 105 24.63 -19.59 -7.54
C ASN A 105 25.82 -18.64 -7.53
N ASP A 106 26.75 -18.85 -6.58
CA ASP A 106 27.87 -17.94 -6.35
C ASP A 106 28.77 -17.69 -7.58
N PHE A 107 28.82 -18.65 -8.50
CA PHE A 107 29.56 -18.53 -9.77
C PHE A 107 28.97 -17.47 -10.73
N LEU A 108 27.76 -16.98 -10.47
CA LEU A 108 27.13 -15.87 -11.20
C LEU A 108 27.45 -14.50 -10.60
N ASN A 109 28.08 -14.45 -9.42
CA ASN A 109 28.42 -13.19 -8.75
C ASN A 109 29.55 -12.45 -9.48
N HIS A 110 29.50 -11.12 -9.44
CA HIS A 110 30.60 -10.31 -9.96
C HIS A 110 31.90 -10.59 -9.19
N SER A 111 32.97 -10.85 -9.93
CA SER A 111 34.33 -11.07 -9.41
C SER A 111 35.33 -10.04 -9.96
N ALA A 112 35.20 -9.66 -11.22
CA ALA A 112 36.06 -8.68 -11.88
C ALA A 112 35.35 -8.06 -13.11
N PRO A 113 35.72 -6.84 -13.53
CA PRO A 113 35.16 -6.19 -14.72
C PRO A 113 35.73 -6.79 -16.03
N THR A 114 35.59 -8.10 -16.21
CA THR A 114 35.99 -8.86 -17.41
C THR A 114 34.78 -9.61 -17.97
N PRO A 115 34.77 -10.00 -19.26
CA PRO A 115 33.63 -10.73 -19.84
C PRO A 115 33.22 -11.98 -19.04
N GLN A 116 34.19 -12.69 -18.47
CA GLN A 116 33.97 -13.87 -17.63
C GLN A 116 33.62 -13.52 -16.18
N GLY A 117 34.20 -12.45 -15.64
CA GLY A 117 34.05 -12.05 -14.23
C GLY A 117 32.88 -11.13 -13.93
N TRP A 118 32.20 -10.58 -14.95
CA TRP A 118 31.20 -9.52 -14.74
C TRP A 118 29.98 -10.00 -13.95
N GLY A 119 29.57 -11.25 -14.12
CA GLY A 119 28.43 -11.84 -13.42
C GLY A 119 27.05 -11.37 -13.93
N TYR A 120 26.04 -11.50 -13.06
CA TYR A 120 24.63 -11.21 -13.33
C TYR A 120 24.05 -10.29 -12.25
N ALA A 121 23.42 -9.19 -12.68
CA ALA A 121 22.90 -8.17 -11.78
C ALA A 121 21.67 -8.69 -11.03
N VAL A 122 21.85 -8.99 -9.74
CA VAL A 122 20.75 -9.17 -8.80
C VAL A 122 20.14 -7.80 -8.53
N PHE A 123 18.81 -7.72 -8.64
CA PHE A 123 18.07 -6.46 -8.52
C PHE A 123 16.85 -6.57 -7.60
N GLY A 124 16.71 -7.68 -6.87
CA GLY A 124 15.63 -7.88 -5.92
C GLY A 124 15.60 -9.29 -5.33
N LYS A 125 14.50 -9.63 -4.66
CA LYS A 125 14.24 -10.95 -4.08
C LYS A 125 12.75 -11.27 -4.02
N VAL A 126 12.44 -12.55 -3.95
CA VAL A 126 11.11 -13.09 -3.63
C VAL A 126 10.84 -12.86 -2.14
N VAL A 127 9.73 -12.20 -1.83
CA VAL A 127 9.28 -11.95 -0.44
C VAL A 127 8.07 -12.79 -0.05
N GLU A 128 7.27 -13.23 -1.03
CA GLU A 128 6.22 -14.24 -0.87
C GLU A 128 6.12 -15.07 -2.15
N GLY A 129 5.64 -16.31 -2.05
CA GLY A 129 5.50 -17.20 -3.21
C GLY A 129 6.77 -17.98 -3.57
N MET A 130 7.71 -18.15 -2.64
CA MET A 130 8.85 -19.05 -2.87
C MET A 130 8.40 -20.50 -3.07
N ASP A 131 7.31 -20.92 -2.40
CA ASP A 131 6.66 -22.21 -2.63
C ASP A 131 6.12 -22.36 -4.07
N VAL A 132 5.71 -21.25 -4.70
CA VAL A 132 5.31 -21.23 -6.12
C VAL A 132 6.55 -21.43 -7.00
N ALA A 133 7.64 -20.71 -6.74
CA ALA A 133 8.91 -20.91 -7.45
C ALA A 133 9.44 -22.34 -7.30
N ASP A 134 9.28 -22.96 -6.13
CA ASP A 134 9.62 -24.36 -5.87
C ASP A 134 8.73 -25.35 -6.62
N ARG A 135 7.44 -25.05 -6.82
CA ARG A 135 6.60 -25.84 -7.72
C ARG A 135 7.03 -25.70 -9.17
N ILE A 136 7.34 -24.47 -9.61
CA ILE A 136 7.80 -24.21 -10.98
C ILE A 136 9.12 -24.94 -11.25
N LYS A 137 10.10 -24.91 -10.34
CA LYS A 137 11.39 -25.58 -10.55
C LYS A 137 11.29 -27.11 -10.65
N ALA A 138 10.18 -27.69 -10.19
CA ALA A 138 9.91 -29.13 -10.21
C ALA A 138 9.12 -29.59 -11.45
N VAL A 139 8.72 -28.68 -12.35
CA VAL A 139 8.01 -29.07 -13.59
C VAL A 139 8.93 -29.87 -14.50
N ARG A 140 8.33 -30.75 -15.31
CA ARG A 140 9.09 -31.51 -16.32
C ARG A 140 9.53 -30.58 -17.44
N THR A 141 10.79 -30.70 -17.84
CA THR A 141 11.36 -29.92 -18.92
C THR A 141 11.86 -30.82 -20.06
N GLY A 142 12.04 -30.21 -21.23
CA GLY A 142 12.60 -30.86 -22.41
C GLY A 142 13.19 -29.84 -23.38
N THR A 143 13.35 -30.25 -24.63
CA THR A 143 13.91 -29.39 -25.69
C THR A 143 12.81 -28.93 -26.64
N ARG A 144 12.75 -27.63 -26.94
CA ARG A 144 11.90 -27.05 -28.00
C ARG A 144 12.77 -26.22 -28.94
N GLY A 145 12.95 -26.69 -30.18
CA GLY A 145 13.86 -26.05 -31.14
C GLY A 145 15.31 -26.07 -30.64
N SER A 146 15.97 -24.91 -30.62
CA SER A 146 17.32 -24.73 -30.07
C SER A 146 17.34 -24.50 -28.55
N HIS A 147 16.19 -24.44 -27.89
CA HIS A 147 16.09 -24.16 -26.46
C HIS A 147 15.98 -25.46 -25.64
N GLN A 148 16.85 -25.60 -24.65
CA GLN A 148 16.83 -26.68 -23.66
C GLN A 148 16.15 -26.23 -22.36
N ASP A 149 15.80 -27.20 -21.51
CA ASP A 149 15.18 -27.00 -20.21
C ASP A 149 13.85 -26.22 -20.26
N VAL A 150 13.13 -26.33 -21.38
CA VAL A 150 11.83 -25.67 -21.58
C VAL A 150 10.74 -26.50 -20.89
N PRO A 151 9.87 -25.92 -20.05
CA PRO A 151 8.72 -26.63 -19.50
C PRO A 151 7.89 -27.32 -20.59
N LEU A 152 7.54 -28.60 -20.36
CA LEU A 152 6.70 -29.35 -21.29
C LEU A 152 5.28 -28.78 -21.33
N ASP A 153 4.78 -28.41 -20.15
CA ASP A 153 3.56 -27.63 -19.96
C ASP A 153 3.97 -26.18 -19.68
N ASP A 154 3.42 -25.24 -20.44
CA ASP A 154 3.85 -23.84 -20.36
C ASP A 154 3.56 -23.26 -18.96
N VAL A 155 4.60 -22.71 -18.33
CA VAL A 155 4.47 -21.93 -17.09
C VAL A 155 4.32 -20.47 -17.48
N VAL A 156 3.08 -19.98 -17.47
CA VAL A 156 2.72 -18.67 -18.01
C VAL A 156 2.67 -17.64 -16.88
N ILE A 157 3.28 -16.49 -17.10
CA ILE A 157 3.04 -15.24 -16.38
C ILE A 157 1.80 -14.62 -17.01
N GLU A 158 0.65 -14.85 -16.38
CA GLU A 158 -0.64 -14.37 -16.84
C GLU A 158 -0.70 -12.85 -16.80
N LYS A 159 -0.20 -12.26 -15.70
CA LYS A 159 -0.02 -10.83 -15.52
C LYS A 159 1.17 -10.53 -14.62
N ALA A 160 1.78 -9.37 -14.82
CA ALA A 160 2.77 -8.85 -13.89
C ALA A 160 2.37 -7.47 -13.36
N PRO A 161 1.38 -7.33 -12.46
CA PRO A 161 1.01 -6.03 -11.93
C PRO A 161 2.13 -5.47 -11.03
N GLY A 162 2.47 -4.20 -11.27
CA GLY A 162 3.28 -3.43 -10.33
C GLY A 162 2.42 -3.01 -9.14
N THR A 163 2.58 -3.65 -7.99
CA THR A 163 2.14 -3.06 -6.71
C THR A 163 3.10 -1.91 -6.36
N HIS A 164 2.60 -0.70 -6.08
CA HIS A 164 3.45 0.44 -5.70
C HIS A 164 4.61 -0.01 -4.81
N ALA A 165 5.83 0.08 -5.34
CA ALA A 165 7.00 -0.15 -4.54
C ALA A 165 7.02 0.92 -3.46
N LEU A 166 6.97 0.48 -2.19
CA LEU A 166 7.72 1.15 -1.13
C LEU A 166 9.14 1.30 -1.68
N LYS A 167 9.37 2.48 -2.23
CA LYS A 167 10.53 2.85 -3.02
C LYS A 167 11.70 2.73 -2.03
N SER A 168 12.67 1.85 -2.23
CA SER A 168 13.91 1.88 -1.44
C SER A 168 14.57 3.23 -1.70
N ALA A 169 14.98 3.92 -0.65
CA ALA A 169 15.59 5.25 -0.75
C ALA A 169 16.97 5.14 -1.41
N GLY A 170 17.22 5.95 -2.44
CA GLY A 170 18.52 6.03 -3.10
C GLY A 170 18.53 6.93 -4.33
N ALA A 171 18.87 8.20 -4.09
CA ALA A 171 19.34 9.23 -5.05
C ALA A 171 18.38 9.69 -6.17
N GLY A 172 17.57 10.70 -5.81
CA GLY A 172 16.78 11.53 -6.70
C GLY A 172 15.75 12.26 -5.85
N ALA A 173 16.17 13.32 -5.15
CA ALA A 173 15.35 14.07 -4.21
C ALA A 173 14.22 14.82 -4.94
N ALA A 174 13.16 14.10 -5.28
CA ALA A 174 11.82 14.59 -5.01
C ALA A 174 11.54 14.21 -3.55
N SER A 175 11.44 15.21 -2.68
CA SER A 175 11.13 15.05 -1.26
C SER A 175 9.90 14.17 -1.14
N ARG A 176 10.00 12.99 -0.51
CA ARG A 176 8.83 12.14 -0.39
C ARG A 176 7.79 12.84 0.49
N VAL A 177 6.54 12.89 0.06
CA VAL A 177 5.49 13.53 0.85
C VAL A 177 4.43 12.49 1.20
N LEU A 178 4.28 12.23 2.49
CA LEU A 178 3.19 11.39 3.00
C LEU A 178 2.14 12.30 3.63
N LEU A 179 0.89 12.15 3.21
CA LEU A 179 -0.25 12.85 3.82
C LEU A 179 -1.09 11.85 4.61
N LEU A 180 -1.51 12.25 5.81
CA LEU A 180 -2.37 11.44 6.67
C LEU A 180 -3.60 12.23 7.07
N ILE A 181 -4.76 11.60 6.92
CA ILE A 181 -6.09 12.11 7.27
C ILE A 181 -6.88 11.03 8.02
N SER A 182 -7.87 11.41 8.80
CA SER A 182 -8.81 10.50 9.46
C SER A 182 -10.06 11.26 9.90
N ASP A 183 -11.09 10.52 10.31
CA ASP A 183 -12.28 11.13 10.93
C ASP A 183 -12.97 12.17 10.02
N LEU A 184 -13.14 11.80 8.75
CA LEU A 184 -13.80 12.65 7.75
C LEU A 184 -15.32 12.57 7.87
N HIS A 185 -15.85 11.41 8.27
CA HIS A 185 -17.28 11.14 8.43
C HIS A 185 -18.12 11.52 7.19
N LEU A 186 -17.60 11.24 5.99
CA LEU A 186 -18.24 11.65 4.72
C LEU A 186 -19.69 11.13 4.64
N SER A 187 -20.61 12.03 4.29
CA SER A 187 -22.01 11.70 3.98
C SER A 187 -22.63 12.77 3.08
N GLU A 188 -23.70 12.41 2.36
CA GLU A 188 -24.49 13.36 1.53
C GLU A 188 -25.04 14.56 2.31
N ALA A 189 -25.15 14.45 3.64
CA ALA A 189 -25.63 15.51 4.52
C ALA A 189 -24.55 16.54 4.89
N LEU A 190 -23.29 16.32 4.50
CA LEU A 190 -22.14 17.16 4.85
C LEU A 190 -21.43 17.70 3.59
N PRO A 191 -22.12 18.51 2.76
CA PRO A 191 -21.61 18.94 1.47
C PRO A 191 -20.31 19.73 1.57
N ARG A 192 -20.12 20.59 2.58
CA ARG A 192 -18.89 21.38 2.71
C ARG A 192 -17.69 20.51 3.07
N THR A 193 -17.92 19.48 3.88
CA THR A 193 -16.91 18.48 4.23
C THR A 193 -16.52 17.63 3.03
N VAL A 194 -17.51 17.22 2.22
CA VAL A 194 -17.28 16.50 0.95
C VAL A 194 -16.51 17.37 -0.04
N ASP A 195 -16.90 18.64 -0.24
CA ASP A 195 -16.21 19.58 -1.13
C ASP A 195 -14.74 19.77 -0.73
N ALA A 196 -14.47 19.91 0.56
CA ALA A 196 -13.11 20.03 1.07
C ALA A 196 -12.31 18.74 0.86
N PHE A 197 -12.96 17.57 0.99
CA PHE A 197 -12.31 16.28 0.74
C PHE A 197 -11.96 16.14 -0.74
N GLU A 198 -12.87 16.47 -1.64
CA GLU A 198 -12.60 16.46 -3.08
C GLU A 198 -11.49 17.44 -3.44
N HIS A 199 -11.50 18.64 -2.85
CA HIS A 199 -10.42 19.61 -3.03
C HIS A 199 -9.08 19.03 -2.57
N PHE A 200 -9.05 18.41 -1.38
CA PHE A 200 -7.85 17.76 -0.86
C PHE A 200 -7.35 16.68 -1.82
N ILE A 201 -8.22 15.80 -2.30
CA ILE A 201 -7.86 14.72 -3.22
C ILE A 201 -7.35 15.27 -4.55
N ARG A 202 -8.01 16.29 -5.13
CA ARG A 202 -7.64 16.81 -6.45
C ARG A 202 -6.43 17.74 -6.42
N VAL A 203 -6.35 18.60 -5.40
CA VAL A 203 -5.39 19.71 -5.33
C VAL A 203 -4.30 19.41 -4.31
N THR A 204 -4.64 19.29 -3.04
CA THR A 204 -3.65 19.18 -1.95
C THR A 204 -2.80 17.91 -2.05
N ALA A 205 -3.41 16.79 -2.42
CA ALA A 205 -2.74 15.50 -2.54
C ALA A 205 -1.92 15.35 -3.82
N ASN A 206 -2.00 16.30 -4.76
CA ASN A 206 -1.33 16.21 -6.05
C ASN A 206 0.20 16.08 -5.94
N ASP A 207 0.78 16.66 -4.89
CA ASP A 207 2.23 16.63 -4.63
C ASP A 207 2.63 15.53 -3.62
N ALA A 208 1.70 14.64 -3.26
CA ALA A 208 1.96 13.54 -2.33
C ALA A 208 2.46 12.29 -3.06
N ASP A 209 3.40 11.56 -2.47
CA ASP A 209 3.71 10.20 -2.90
C ASP A 209 2.67 9.19 -2.38
N SER A 210 2.11 9.46 -1.21
CA SER A 210 1.13 8.57 -0.58
C SER A 210 0.16 9.30 0.33
N VAL A 211 -1.08 8.84 0.33
CA VAL A 211 -2.14 9.27 1.24
C VAL A 211 -2.56 8.10 2.13
N PHE A 212 -2.58 8.33 3.44
CA PHE A 212 -3.07 7.37 4.43
C PHE A 212 -4.36 7.89 5.05
N ILE A 213 -5.40 7.07 5.05
CA ILE A 213 -6.67 7.34 5.73
C ILE A 213 -6.75 6.46 6.97
N LEU A 214 -6.66 7.05 8.17
CA LEU A 214 -6.61 6.32 9.45
C LEU A 214 -8.00 6.10 10.07
N GLY A 215 -8.92 5.55 9.28
CA GLY A 215 -10.27 5.20 9.70
C GLY A 215 -11.28 6.36 9.73
N ASP A 216 -12.55 5.98 9.84
CA ASP A 216 -13.71 6.89 9.88
C ASP A 216 -13.76 7.81 8.64
N LEU A 217 -13.54 7.21 7.46
CA LEU A 217 -13.73 7.85 6.15
C LEU A 217 -15.20 8.20 5.92
N PHE A 218 -16.11 7.29 6.27
CA PHE A 218 -17.55 7.49 6.15
C PHE A 218 -18.22 7.63 7.52
N GLU A 219 -19.30 8.39 7.60
CA GLU A 219 -20.12 8.50 8.83
C GLU A 219 -20.64 7.11 9.31
N TYR A 220 -20.88 6.21 8.35
CA TYR A 220 -21.08 4.78 8.58
C TYR A 220 -20.80 3.97 7.30
N TRP A 221 -20.36 2.72 7.47
CA TRP A 221 -20.30 1.73 6.39
C TRP A 221 -20.87 0.39 6.85
N ILE A 222 -21.90 -0.09 6.16
CA ILE A 222 -22.63 -1.32 6.52
C ILE A 222 -22.42 -2.48 5.54
N GLY A 223 -21.52 -2.30 4.57
CA GLY A 223 -21.14 -3.33 3.59
C GLY A 223 -20.86 -2.74 2.21
N ASP A 224 -20.04 -3.43 1.42
CA ASP A 224 -19.63 -2.96 0.09
C ASP A 224 -20.76 -2.89 -0.95
N ASP A 225 -21.92 -3.44 -0.65
CA ASP A 225 -23.12 -3.23 -1.44
C ASP A 225 -23.62 -1.77 -1.39
N MET A 226 -23.16 -0.97 -0.41
CA MET A 226 -23.35 0.48 -0.42
C MET A 226 -22.72 1.18 -1.63
N LEU A 227 -21.76 0.55 -2.33
CA LEU A 227 -21.23 1.08 -3.59
C LEU A 227 -22.30 1.25 -4.69
N ALA A 228 -23.50 0.69 -4.52
CA ALA A 228 -24.63 0.95 -5.40
C ALA A 228 -25.23 2.36 -5.19
N SER A 229 -24.93 3.03 -4.08
CA SER A 229 -25.31 4.43 -3.86
C SER A 229 -24.43 5.35 -4.73
N PRO A 230 -25.02 6.34 -5.42
CA PRO A 230 -24.27 7.34 -6.18
C PRO A 230 -23.20 8.04 -5.35
N PHE A 231 -23.47 8.34 -4.08
CA PHE A 231 -22.52 9.02 -3.20
C PHE A 231 -21.29 8.16 -2.88
N ALA A 232 -21.50 6.91 -2.47
CA ALA A 232 -20.41 6.00 -2.13
C ALA A 232 -19.56 5.66 -3.36
N GLN A 233 -20.20 5.50 -4.52
CA GLN A 233 -19.52 5.33 -5.79
C GLN A 233 -18.67 6.55 -6.15
N HIS A 234 -19.24 7.76 -6.06
CA HIS A 234 -18.54 9.01 -6.35
C HIS A 234 -17.29 9.19 -5.45
N VAL A 235 -17.42 8.96 -4.15
CA VAL A 235 -16.27 9.02 -3.22
C VAL A 235 -15.18 8.01 -3.60
N ALA A 236 -15.57 6.77 -3.97
CA ALA A 236 -14.62 5.76 -4.41
C ALA A 236 -13.91 6.17 -5.71
N GLU A 237 -14.64 6.71 -6.69
CA GLU A 237 -14.08 7.22 -7.94
C GLU A 237 -13.11 8.38 -7.70
N GLN A 238 -13.45 9.34 -6.82
CA GLN A 238 -12.54 10.42 -6.43
C GLN A 238 -11.24 9.87 -5.84
N LEU A 239 -11.32 8.90 -4.92
CA LEU A 239 -10.15 8.24 -4.35
C LEU A 239 -9.33 7.50 -5.41
N HIS A 240 -9.99 6.83 -6.36
CA HIS A 240 -9.32 6.10 -7.45
C HIS A 240 -8.40 7.00 -8.28
N THR A 241 -8.78 8.26 -8.47
CA THR A 241 -7.96 9.24 -9.21
C THR A 241 -6.57 9.44 -8.60
N LEU A 242 -6.38 9.18 -7.29
CA LEU A 242 -5.05 9.22 -6.68
C LEU A 242 -4.16 8.14 -7.29
N SER A 243 -4.68 6.91 -7.37
CA SER A 243 -3.96 5.76 -7.91
C SER A 243 -3.65 5.94 -9.40
N GLU A 244 -4.60 6.48 -10.16
CA GLU A 244 -4.39 6.83 -11.58
C GLU A 244 -3.27 7.87 -11.77
N ARG A 245 -3.15 8.81 -10.84
CA ARG A 245 -2.06 9.80 -10.78
C ARG A 245 -0.76 9.26 -10.20
N GLY A 246 -0.72 7.98 -9.81
CA GLY A 246 0.46 7.33 -9.23
C GLY A 246 0.67 7.60 -7.74
N ILE A 247 -0.30 8.19 -7.06
CA ILE A 247 -0.29 8.49 -5.62
C ILE A 247 -0.84 7.28 -4.88
N ALA A 248 -0.04 6.65 -4.03
CA ALA A 248 -0.46 5.44 -3.33
C ALA A 248 -1.50 5.76 -2.24
N LEU A 249 -2.64 5.08 -2.25
CA LEU A 249 -3.69 5.23 -1.24
C LEU A 249 -3.71 4.02 -0.30
N SER A 250 -3.62 4.27 1.01
CA SER A 250 -3.77 3.23 2.04
C SER A 250 -4.90 3.59 3.00
N VAL A 251 -5.82 2.65 3.24
CA VAL A 251 -7.01 2.89 4.07
C VAL A 251 -7.05 1.90 5.22
N MET A 252 -7.06 2.45 6.44
CA MET A 252 -7.29 1.73 7.68
C MET A 252 -8.77 1.80 8.05
N HIS A 253 -9.27 0.75 8.69
CA HIS A 253 -10.62 0.76 9.26
C HIS A 253 -10.72 1.60 10.53
N GLY A 254 -11.78 2.39 10.64
CA GLY A 254 -12.21 3.04 11.87
C GLY A 254 -13.34 2.30 12.57
N ASN A 255 -13.97 2.94 13.55
CA ASN A 255 -15.12 2.38 14.24
C ASN A 255 -16.45 2.54 13.49
N ARG A 256 -16.54 3.49 12.55
CA ARG A 256 -17.73 3.71 11.72
C ARG A 256 -17.75 2.86 10.46
N ASP A 257 -16.57 2.47 9.98
CA ASP A 257 -16.39 1.92 8.63
C ASP A 257 -15.53 0.63 8.59
N PHE A 258 -15.47 -0.11 9.70
CA PHE A 258 -14.77 -1.40 9.79
C PHE A 258 -15.30 -2.52 8.89
N LEU A 259 -16.40 -2.28 8.17
CA LEU A 259 -16.96 -3.21 7.17
C LEU A 259 -16.51 -2.88 5.74
N LEU A 260 -15.66 -1.86 5.52
CA LEU A 260 -15.07 -1.59 4.21
C LEU A 260 -14.34 -2.84 3.73
N GLY A 261 -14.82 -3.43 2.65
CA GLY A 261 -14.35 -4.70 2.14
C GLY A 261 -13.49 -4.55 0.89
N ARG A 262 -13.18 -5.71 0.29
CA ARG A 262 -12.31 -5.78 -0.89
C ARG A 262 -12.88 -5.07 -2.11
N ARG A 263 -14.22 -5.01 -2.25
CA ARG A 263 -14.85 -4.36 -3.41
C ARG A 263 -14.69 -2.85 -3.32
N PHE A 264 -14.88 -2.28 -2.12
CA PHE A 264 -14.59 -0.87 -1.89
C PHE A 264 -13.12 -0.55 -2.13
N MET A 265 -12.20 -1.32 -1.54
CA MET A 265 -10.76 -1.10 -1.72
C MET A 265 -10.37 -1.13 -3.21
N ALA A 266 -10.89 -2.08 -3.98
CA ALA A 266 -10.66 -2.14 -5.42
C ALA A 266 -11.25 -0.93 -6.17
N ALA A 267 -12.50 -0.55 -5.87
CA ALA A 267 -13.15 0.61 -6.49
C ALA A 267 -12.38 1.91 -6.21
N ALA A 268 -11.88 2.09 -4.98
CA ALA A 268 -11.12 3.25 -4.57
C ALA A 268 -9.64 3.23 -5.00
N GLY A 269 -9.13 2.14 -5.58
CA GLY A 269 -7.69 1.96 -5.81
C GLY A 269 -6.86 1.90 -4.52
N ALA A 270 -7.49 1.58 -3.39
CA ALA A 270 -6.89 1.63 -2.07
C ALA A 270 -6.26 0.29 -1.66
N MET A 271 -5.13 0.36 -0.96
CA MET A 271 -4.57 -0.78 -0.24
C MET A 271 -5.14 -0.84 1.19
N PRO A 272 -5.60 -2.01 1.67
CA PRO A 272 -6.04 -2.15 3.04
C PRO A 272 -4.85 -2.05 4.01
N LEU A 273 -5.00 -1.24 5.07
CA LEU A 273 -4.00 -1.02 6.10
C LEU A 273 -4.46 -1.67 7.42
N PRO A 274 -3.67 -2.57 8.04
CA PRO A 274 -4.04 -3.18 9.32
C PRO A 274 -3.99 -2.16 10.46
N ASP A 275 -4.81 -2.38 11.49
CA ASP A 275 -4.84 -1.57 12.70
C ASP A 275 -4.37 -2.40 13.91
N PRO A 276 -3.19 -2.13 14.50
CA PRO A 276 -2.21 -1.09 14.13
C PRO A 276 -1.29 -1.50 12.97
N CYS A 277 -0.64 -0.52 12.33
CA CYS A 277 0.40 -0.71 11.32
C CYS A 277 1.67 0.06 11.69
N VAL A 278 2.86 -0.44 11.35
CA VAL A 278 4.12 0.30 11.53
C VAL A 278 4.70 0.64 10.16
N ILE A 279 4.97 1.92 9.94
CA ILE A 279 5.68 2.42 8.77
C ILE A 279 7.07 2.92 9.16
N THR A 280 7.97 2.95 8.19
CA THR A 280 9.27 3.62 8.31
C THR A 280 9.27 4.82 7.37
N ALA A 281 9.35 6.03 7.92
CA ALA A 281 9.42 7.27 7.16
C ALA A 281 10.56 8.14 7.70
N PHE A 282 11.43 8.62 6.81
CA PHE A 282 12.57 9.49 7.17
C PHE A 282 13.44 8.96 8.31
N GLY A 283 13.71 7.65 8.31
CA GLY A 283 14.52 6.98 9.34
C GLY A 283 13.81 6.76 10.69
N ALA A 284 12.56 7.21 10.83
CA ALA A 284 11.75 7.00 12.03
C ALA A 284 10.74 5.86 11.82
N ARG A 285 10.60 5.00 12.83
CA ARG A 285 9.51 4.02 12.89
C ARG A 285 8.29 4.67 13.55
N ILE A 286 7.18 4.70 12.82
CA ILE A 286 5.94 5.37 13.23
C ILE A 286 4.84 4.31 13.26
N VAL A 287 4.14 4.19 14.39
CA VAL A 287 2.93 3.36 14.46
C VAL A 287 1.71 4.20 14.06
N LEU A 288 0.94 3.69 13.11
CA LEU A 288 -0.34 4.21 12.67
C LEU A 288 -1.45 3.34 13.28
N THR A 289 -2.51 3.97 13.76
CA THR A 289 -3.69 3.29 14.29
C THR A 289 -4.88 4.24 14.26
N HIS A 290 -6.09 3.73 14.14
CA HIS A 290 -7.27 4.55 14.36
C HIS A 290 -7.41 4.95 15.84
N ALA A 291 -6.89 4.12 16.76
CA ALA A 291 -6.84 4.28 18.22
C ALA A 291 -8.11 3.95 19.03
N ASP A 292 -9.23 3.59 18.41
CA ASP A 292 -10.43 3.13 19.12
C ASP A 292 -10.15 1.94 20.06
N ALA A 293 -9.19 1.07 19.72
CA ALA A 293 -8.72 -0.03 20.56
C ALA A 293 -7.97 0.42 21.85
N LEU A 294 -7.45 1.64 21.87
CA LEU A 294 -6.62 2.18 22.95
C LEU A 294 -7.43 2.93 24.00
N CYS A 295 -8.70 3.26 23.68
CA CYS A 295 -9.69 3.83 24.60
C CYS A 295 -10.21 2.75 25.56
N THR A 296 -9.31 2.15 26.35
CA THR A 296 -9.63 0.97 27.19
C THR A 296 -10.49 1.30 28.41
N ALA A 297 -10.58 2.58 28.78
CA ALA A 297 -11.47 3.06 29.83
C ALA A 297 -12.97 2.94 29.43
N ASP A 298 -13.30 2.97 28.14
CA ASP A 298 -14.68 2.73 27.70
C ASP A 298 -14.99 1.24 27.51
N THR A 299 -15.12 0.54 28.63
CA THR A 299 -15.35 -0.91 28.65
C THR A 299 -16.61 -1.36 27.89
N ARG A 300 -17.63 -0.49 27.80
CA ARG A 300 -18.86 -0.79 27.05
C ARG A 300 -18.57 -0.79 25.54
N TYR A 301 -17.87 0.22 25.05
CA TYR A 301 -17.45 0.28 23.66
C TYR A 301 -16.49 -0.86 23.32
N GLN A 302 -15.50 -1.17 24.16
CA GLN A 302 -14.56 -2.26 23.90
C GLN A 302 -15.26 -3.64 23.78
N ARG A 303 -16.29 -3.90 24.59
CA ARG A 303 -17.12 -5.11 24.45
C ARG A 303 -17.88 -5.14 23.12
N PHE A 304 -18.50 -4.03 22.75
CA PHE A 304 -19.18 -3.90 21.46
C PHE A 304 -18.20 -4.13 20.30
N ARG A 305 -17.05 -3.45 20.31
CA ARG A 305 -15.98 -3.57 19.31
C ARG A 305 -15.53 -5.02 19.14
N HIS A 306 -15.30 -5.73 20.25
CA HIS A 306 -14.91 -7.13 20.22
C HIS A 306 -15.94 -8.02 19.50
N ILE A 307 -17.23 -7.80 19.78
CA ILE A 307 -18.32 -8.53 19.12
C ILE A 307 -18.44 -8.14 17.65
N ALA A 308 -18.47 -6.83 17.35
CA ALA A 308 -18.68 -6.30 16.01
C ALA A 308 -17.54 -6.66 15.03
N ARG A 309 -16.30 -6.79 15.53
CA ARG A 309 -15.13 -7.19 14.73
C ARG A 309 -14.94 -8.71 14.64
N ALA A 310 -15.79 -9.52 15.27
CA ALA A 310 -15.70 -10.98 15.15
C ALA A 310 -16.12 -11.44 13.73
N PRO A 311 -15.35 -12.31 13.04
CA PRO A 311 -15.65 -12.71 11.66
C PRO A 311 -17.05 -13.32 11.48
N LEU A 312 -17.53 -14.09 12.46
CA LEU A 312 -18.87 -14.66 12.42
C LEU A 312 -19.95 -13.57 12.55
N ALA A 313 -19.75 -12.59 13.43
CA ALA A 313 -20.69 -11.48 13.60
C ALA A 313 -20.79 -10.63 12.33
N GLN A 314 -19.66 -10.31 11.70
CA GLN A 314 -19.64 -9.58 10.43
C GLN A 314 -20.32 -10.37 9.32
N ARG A 315 -20.05 -11.68 9.18
CA ARG A 315 -20.70 -12.53 8.18
C ARG A 315 -22.21 -12.59 8.37
N LEU A 316 -22.68 -12.78 9.61
CA LEU A 316 -24.11 -12.79 9.92
C LEU A 316 -24.76 -11.44 9.65
N PHE A 317 -24.10 -10.33 10.01
CA PHE A 317 -24.59 -8.99 9.74
C PHE A 317 -24.70 -8.71 8.24
N LEU A 318 -23.64 -8.99 7.47
CA LEU A 318 -23.61 -8.77 6.02
C LEU A 318 -24.57 -9.68 5.24
N ALA A 319 -25.00 -10.81 5.83
CA ALA A 319 -26.05 -11.65 5.25
C ALA A 319 -27.47 -11.07 5.40
N LEU A 320 -27.66 -10.05 6.26
CA LEU A 320 -28.94 -9.36 6.38
C LEU A 320 -29.22 -8.52 5.12
N PRO A 321 -30.48 -8.40 4.69
CA PRO A 321 -30.85 -7.49 3.60
C PRO A 321 -30.41 -6.05 3.88
N LEU A 322 -29.95 -5.34 2.84
CA LEU A 322 -29.38 -3.99 2.95
C LEU A 322 -30.27 -3.02 3.74
N HIS A 323 -31.58 -2.96 3.42
CA HIS A 323 -32.52 -2.07 4.12
C HIS A 323 -32.65 -2.32 5.64
N TRP A 324 -32.37 -3.54 6.12
CA TRP A 324 -32.32 -3.81 7.56
C TRP A 324 -31.03 -3.29 8.18
N ARG A 325 -29.90 -3.45 7.48
CA ARG A 325 -28.61 -2.90 7.91
C ARG A 325 -28.62 -1.38 7.92
N GLU A 326 -29.24 -0.74 6.93
CA GLU A 326 -29.44 0.71 6.86
C GLU A 326 -30.19 1.24 8.09
N ARG A 327 -31.32 0.62 8.44
CA ARG A 327 -32.07 0.97 9.66
C ARG A 327 -31.22 0.88 10.93
N ILE A 328 -30.34 -0.12 11.01
CA ILE A 328 -29.41 -0.28 12.14
C ILE A 328 -28.39 0.86 12.14
N GLY A 329 -27.76 1.15 11.00
CA GLY A 329 -26.81 2.25 10.82
C GLY A 329 -27.41 3.61 11.19
N GLU A 330 -28.59 3.93 10.65
CA GLU A 330 -29.32 5.17 10.94
C GLU A 330 -29.69 5.30 12.42
N ARG A 331 -30.04 4.20 13.09
CA ARG A 331 -30.32 4.20 14.52
C ARG A 331 -29.05 4.50 15.32
N MET A 332 -27.92 3.88 14.96
CA MET A 332 -26.63 4.16 15.60
C MET A 332 -26.23 5.62 15.41
N ARG A 333 -26.38 6.17 14.20
CA ARG A 333 -26.15 7.59 13.89
C ARG A 333 -27.01 8.50 14.76
N ARG A 334 -28.34 8.27 14.81
CA ARG A 334 -29.25 9.07 15.65
C ARG A 334 -28.88 9.05 17.13
N GLN A 335 -28.46 7.90 17.65
CA GLN A 335 -28.01 7.78 19.04
C GLN A 335 -26.70 8.53 19.31
N SER A 336 -25.79 8.56 18.33
CA SER A 336 -24.54 9.31 18.42
C SER A 336 -24.79 10.82 18.39
N LEU A 337 -25.63 11.31 17.46
CA LEU A 337 -25.99 12.73 17.36
C LEU A 337 -26.77 13.24 18.58
N ALA A 338 -27.62 12.40 19.18
CA ALA A 338 -28.40 12.77 20.36
C ALA A 338 -27.58 12.85 21.66
N ARG A 339 -26.30 12.44 21.64
CA ARG A 339 -25.39 12.52 22.78
C ARG A 339 -24.25 13.46 22.42
N PRO A 340 -24.34 14.76 22.77
CA PRO A 340 -23.19 15.65 22.61
C PRO A 340 -22.00 15.05 23.38
N MET A 341 -20.92 14.75 22.65
CA MET A 341 -19.73 14.15 23.21
C MET A 341 -19.03 15.22 24.05
N GLN A 342 -19.19 15.16 25.37
CA GLN A 342 -18.37 15.99 26.23
C GLN A 342 -16.96 15.42 26.29
N PRO A 343 -15.91 16.27 26.22
CA PRO A 343 -14.54 15.82 26.39
C PRO A 343 -14.42 15.08 27.72
N SER A 344 -14.21 13.78 27.66
CA SER A 344 -14.07 12.92 28.83
C SER A 344 -12.81 12.09 28.65
N PRO A 345 -11.93 12.03 29.66
CA PRO A 345 -10.78 11.13 29.65
C PRO A 345 -11.15 9.66 29.41
N ARG A 346 -12.41 9.30 29.64
CA ARG A 346 -12.96 7.97 29.35
C ARG A 346 -12.93 7.61 27.86
N TYR A 347 -13.09 8.60 26.98
CA TYR A 347 -13.17 8.40 25.52
C TYR A 347 -11.84 8.73 24.81
N ASP A 348 -10.81 9.14 25.56
CA ASP A 348 -9.45 9.29 25.04
C ASP A 348 -8.66 7.98 25.25
N VAL A 349 -7.52 7.89 24.59
CA VAL A 349 -6.60 6.77 24.73
C VAL A 349 -6.06 6.69 26.15
N THR A 350 -5.97 5.48 26.68
CA THR A 350 -5.40 5.25 28.02
C THR A 350 -3.87 5.24 27.95
N PRO A 351 -3.16 5.92 28.88
CA PRO A 351 -1.69 5.94 28.90
C PRO A 351 -1.06 4.55 28.86
N GLU A 352 -1.62 3.59 29.60
CA GLU A 352 -1.12 2.22 29.67
C GLU A 352 -1.26 1.48 28.33
N ALA A 353 -2.33 1.75 27.57
CA ALA A 353 -2.50 1.17 26.23
C ALA A 353 -1.49 1.76 25.25
N VAL A 354 -1.23 3.07 25.31
CA VAL A 354 -0.22 3.75 24.49
C VAL A 354 1.18 3.22 24.80
N THR A 355 1.55 3.07 26.08
CA THR A 355 2.85 2.49 26.47
C THR A 355 3.01 1.05 25.96
N ARG A 356 1.97 0.22 26.11
CA ARG A 356 1.99 -1.16 25.59
C ARG A 356 2.12 -1.20 24.07
N LEU A 357 1.43 -0.31 23.36
CA LEU A 357 1.53 -0.21 21.91
C LEU A 357 2.97 0.10 21.50
N PHE A 358 3.59 1.16 22.05
CA PHE A 358 4.97 1.52 21.76
C PHE A 358 5.96 0.38 22.03
N ALA A 359 5.78 -0.34 23.14
CA ALA A 359 6.61 -1.49 23.48
C ALA A 359 6.45 -2.63 22.46
N ALA A 360 5.22 -2.96 22.08
CA ALA A 360 4.92 -4.04 21.14
C ALA A 360 5.43 -3.73 19.71
N THR A 361 5.32 -2.49 19.27
CA THR A 361 5.70 -2.06 17.91
C THR A 361 7.17 -1.65 17.81
N ARG A 362 7.86 -1.47 18.95
CA ARG A 362 9.20 -0.90 19.04
C ARG A 362 9.28 0.45 18.30
N THR A 363 8.32 1.32 18.60
CA THR A 363 8.26 2.68 18.05
C THR A 363 8.32 3.72 19.17
N ARG A 364 8.65 4.96 18.80
CA ARG A 364 8.60 6.12 19.71
C ARG A 364 7.64 7.21 19.22
N THR A 365 7.14 7.07 17.99
CA THR A 365 6.19 7.99 17.37
C THR A 365 4.94 7.25 16.97
N MET A 366 3.79 7.83 17.28
CA MET A 366 2.46 7.32 16.97
C MET A 366 1.65 8.41 16.29
N ILE A 367 0.86 8.04 15.28
CA ILE A 367 -0.15 8.89 14.65
C ILE A 367 -1.50 8.18 14.71
N HIS A 368 -2.53 8.88 15.17
CA HIS A 368 -3.89 8.33 15.21
C HIS A 368 -4.99 9.38 15.07
N GLY A 369 -6.23 8.92 14.87
CA GLY A 369 -7.45 9.73 14.83
C GLY A 369 -8.36 9.47 16.04
N HIS A 370 -9.65 9.24 15.78
CA HIS A 370 -10.71 8.78 16.67
C HIS A 370 -11.13 9.75 17.79
N THR A 371 -10.18 10.35 18.50
CA THR A 371 -10.47 11.10 19.73
C THR A 371 -10.96 12.53 19.46
N HIS A 372 -10.74 13.04 18.25
CA HIS A 372 -11.13 14.40 17.79
C HIS A 372 -10.51 15.50 18.66
N LEU A 373 -9.32 15.23 19.19
CA LEU A 373 -8.54 16.14 20.03
C LEU A 373 -7.17 16.41 19.37
N PRO A 374 -7.12 17.18 18.26
CA PRO A 374 -5.89 17.39 17.50
C PRO A 374 -4.81 18.02 18.36
N ALA A 375 -3.69 17.31 18.51
CA ALA A 375 -2.58 17.72 19.35
C ALA A 375 -1.31 16.91 19.03
N CYS A 376 -0.16 17.48 19.37
CA CYS A 376 1.11 16.77 19.46
C CYS A 376 1.52 16.64 20.91
N HIS A 377 1.46 15.43 21.45
CA HIS A 377 1.88 15.14 22.82
C HIS A 377 3.29 14.59 22.82
N ASN A 378 4.21 15.26 23.52
CA ASN A 378 5.56 14.78 23.75
C ASN A 378 5.72 14.45 25.24
N GLN A 379 5.82 13.16 25.57
CA GLN A 379 5.98 12.70 26.94
C GLN A 379 6.98 11.56 27.00
N HIS A 380 7.93 11.65 27.94
CA HIS A 380 8.94 10.60 28.20
C HIS A 380 9.71 10.13 26.95
N GLY A 381 9.96 11.05 26.00
CA GLY A 381 10.63 10.75 24.74
C GLY A 381 9.82 9.88 23.79
N THR A 382 8.49 9.89 23.92
CA THR A 382 7.53 9.38 22.93
C THR A 382 6.68 10.53 22.42
N ILE A 383 6.31 10.45 21.14
CA ILE A 383 5.54 11.47 20.44
C ILE A 383 4.23 10.86 19.96
N ARG A 384 3.11 11.45 20.34
CA ARG A 384 1.76 11.07 19.89
C ARG A 384 1.13 12.23 19.14
N TRP A 385 0.91 12.04 17.86
CA TRP A 385 0.13 12.94 17.02
C TRP A 385 -1.31 12.47 16.92
N VAL A 386 -2.24 13.39 17.16
CA VAL A 386 -3.67 13.18 16.95
C VAL A 386 -4.09 13.99 15.71
N LEU A 387 -4.64 13.30 14.72
CA LEU A 387 -5.17 13.89 13.50
C LEU A 387 -6.42 14.75 13.82
N PRO A 388 -6.60 15.87 13.11
CA PRO A 388 -7.82 16.66 13.21
C PRO A 388 -8.98 15.92 12.51
N ASP A 389 -10.15 15.94 13.14
CA ASP A 389 -11.41 15.57 12.50
C ASP A 389 -11.87 16.66 11.53
N TRP A 390 -12.70 16.28 10.57
CA TRP A 390 -13.24 17.22 9.59
C TRP A 390 -14.69 17.50 9.89
N GLU A 391 -14.99 18.76 10.15
CA GLU A 391 -16.34 19.25 10.41
C GLU A 391 -16.44 20.67 9.87
N LEU A 392 -17.04 20.81 8.69
CA LEU A 392 -17.19 22.07 7.98
C LEU A 392 -18.66 22.49 7.82
N ASP A 393 -19.59 21.62 8.20
CA ASP A 393 -21.02 21.80 7.98
C ASP A 393 -21.76 22.19 9.27
N HIS A 394 -21.23 21.82 10.43
CA HIS A 394 -21.84 22.03 11.74
C HIS A 394 -20.87 22.67 12.75
N GLY A 395 -21.32 23.72 13.43
CA GLY A 395 -20.51 24.39 14.45
C GLY A 395 -19.31 25.14 13.87
N THR A 396 -18.20 25.17 14.63
CA THR A 396 -16.96 25.86 14.22
C THR A 396 -16.23 25.03 13.17
N PRO A 397 -16.00 25.55 11.95
CA PRO A 397 -15.30 24.85 10.90
C PRO A 397 -13.90 24.42 11.34
N ARG A 398 -13.58 23.14 11.18
CA ARG A 398 -12.27 22.56 11.47
C ARG A 398 -11.97 21.41 10.53
N GLY A 399 -10.68 21.15 10.37
CA GLY A 399 -10.16 20.11 9.50
C GLY A 399 -8.67 20.30 9.29
N GLY A 400 -8.02 19.28 8.75
CA GLY A 400 -6.62 19.34 8.43
C GLY A 400 -6.04 17.96 8.16
N TYR A 401 -4.73 17.91 8.05
CA TYR A 401 -4.00 16.69 7.77
C TYR A 401 -2.61 16.77 8.38
N LEU A 402 -1.95 15.62 8.54
CA LEU A 402 -0.52 15.60 8.83
C LEU A 402 0.26 15.40 7.54
N ARG A 403 1.32 16.17 7.38
CA ARG A 403 2.34 15.99 6.35
C ARG A 403 3.60 15.44 6.98
N ILE A 404 4.16 14.40 6.37
CA ILE A 404 5.47 13.85 6.71
C ILE A 404 6.38 14.02 5.50
N ASP A 405 7.45 14.77 5.68
CA ASP A 405 8.52 14.96 4.69
C ASP A 405 9.89 15.09 5.38
N GLU A 406 10.90 15.53 4.63
CA GLU A 406 12.27 15.73 5.14
C GLU A 406 12.35 16.71 6.33
N ALA A 407 11.40 17.65 6.44
CA ALA A 407 11.32 18.59 7.56
C ALA A 407 10.49 18.03 8.74
N GLY A 408 10.15 16.73 8.71
CA GLY A 408 9.47 16.02 9.79
C GLY A 408 7.95 15.99 9.65
N ILE A 409 7.27 15.74 10.77
CA ILE A 409 5.80 15.65 10.85
C ILE A 409 5.26 17.04 11.20
N ARG A 410 4.31 17.56 10.40
CA ARG A 410 3.63 18.84 10.63
C ARG A 410 2.14 18.70 10.44
N ALA A 411 1.36 19.33 11.32
CA ALA A 411 -0.07 19.50 11.13
C ALA A 411 -0.33 20.71 10.23
N LEU A 412 -1.11 20.53 9.18
CA LEU A 412 -1.48 21.55 8.22
C LEU A 412 -3.00 21.69 8.17
N PRO A 413 -3.51 22.94 8.05
CA PRO A 413 -4.93 23.16 7.85
C PRO A 413 -5.36 22.71 6.45
N LEU A 414 -6.67 22.60 6.22
CA LEU A 414 -7.20 22.46 4.87
C LEU A 414 -6.98 23.74 4.07
N ASP A 415 -6.67 23.59 2.79
CA ASP A 415 -6.58 24.72 1.87
C ASP A 415 -7.97 25.37 1.74
N ALA A 416 -8.02 26.70 1.75
CA ALA A 416 -9.28 27.40 1.50
C ALA A 416 -9.72 27.12 0.06
N PRO A 417 -10.99 26.72 -0.19
CA PRO A 417 -11.46 26.51 -1.55
C PRO A 417 -11.29 27.81 -2.35
N ALA A 418 -10.80 27.69 -3.59
CA ALA A 418 -10.59 28.82 -4.49
C ALA A 418 -11.89 29.64 -4.61
N GLY A 419 -11.92 30.83 -4.00
CA GLY A 419 -13.10 31.70 -3.96
C GLY A 419 -13.50 32.21 -2.57
N ALA A 420 -12.90 31.70 -1.48
CA ALA A 420 -13.10 32.30 -0.16
C ALA A 420 -12.20 33.54 -0.01
N THR A 421 -12.76 34.73 -0.27
CA THR A 421 -12.15 35.99 0.16
C THR A 421 -11.89 35.93 1.67
N PRO A 422 -10.69 36.27 2.15
CA PRO A 422 -10.47 36.37 3.59
C PRO A 422 -11.40 37.45 4.13
N ALA A 423 -12.26 37.09 5.09
CA ALA A 423 -13.02 38.07 5.83
C ALA A 423 -12.02 39.00 6.52
N THR A 424 -11.91 40.22 6.00
CA THR A 424 -11.16 41.29 6.62
C THR A 424 -11.80 41.57 7.97
N HIS A 425 -11.16 41.13 9.05
CA HIS A 425 -11.41 41.69 10.36
C HIS A 425 -10.93 43.15 10.35
N SER A 426 -11.84 44.08 10.06
CA SER A 426 -11.71 45.46 10.49
C SER A 426 -12.06 45.49 11.98
N GLY A 427 -11.14 46.02 12.78
CA GLY A 427 -11.30 46.21 14.23
C GLY A 427 -12.21 47.37 14.61
#